data_AF-A0AAV2BEZ7-F1
#
_entry.id   AF-A0AAV2BEZ7-F1
#
_cell.length_a   1.000
_cell.length_b   1.000
_cell.length_c   1.000
_cell.angle_alpha   90.00
_cell.angle_beta   90.00
_cell.angle_gamma   90.00
#
_symmetry.space_group_name_H-M   'P 1'
#
loop_
_entity.id
_entity.type
_entity.pdbx_description
1 polymer ?
#
loop_
_entity_poly.entity_id
_entity_poly.type
_entity_poly.pdbx_seq_one_letter_code
_entity_poly.pdbx_strand_id
1 'polypeptide(L)'
;MQEFTAMRQIMFFLVVLGLAAFTCGERLRNPLENPGLYQGDILGIDDDDDRNALINNYNKWPRAVIPYVLDPGVHEFLNQIEKAMKYISDRTCISFEPRQLDQDYIRIFPGDGCYSHWGKTGGAQPLSLGYGCFDLGTIIHELYHVIGFMHEQVRADRDYYLTIYWENIEPGFEHNFQKLKPNESWLINKFDYYSIMIYSETSFSIDGVKKTMVAKEPGVVLTDVFYRYPTESDIYRVNVLYQCNKIYKGRKDLTKSIRELDLYQGDILGIEMGARTYRNPLENPDLYQGDILGIESNEDRNALPTNSRRWPSGVIYYKLDSAVGYFKRDILRAMKYIEDRTCIDFIERKNRERNYIKIMDGDGCYSHWGMTGGVQPVSLGDGCQDQGTIIHELMHAIGFDHEQNRSDRDDYLDIFYENIDRDFVDQFQKLKPHQNRLINKFDYESIMLYGDTAFSVDGYKKTMRAKKRGVYLLDTYDKMPSKSDMYRINWLYDCE
;
A
#
# COMPACT_ATOMS: atom_id res chain seq x y z
N MET A 1 -36.80 72.47 -24.07
CA MET A 1 -36.47 71.19 -24.73
C MET A 1 -34.97 70.90 -24.58
N GLN A 2 -34.46 70.93 -23.34
CA GLN A 2 -33.02 70.85 -23.05
C GLN A 2 -32.71 70.21 -21.68
N GLU A 3 -33.71 69.58 -21.04
CA GLU A 3 -33.53 68.86 -19.77
C GLU A 3 -33.74 67.33 -19.90
N PHE A 4 -34.25 66.84 -21.03
CA PHE A 4 -34.47 65.41 -21.24
C PHE A 4 -33.27 64.65 -21.81
N THR A 5 -32.18 65.34 -22.16
CA THR A 5 -30.99 64.71 -22.77
C THR A 5 -29.87 64.44 -21.75
N ALA A 6 -29.84 65.15 -20.62
CA ALA A 6 -28.84 64.95 -19.57
C ALA A 6 -29.11 63.71 -18.70
N MET A 7 -30.40 63.36 -18.51
CA MET A 7 -30.79 62.22 -17.66
C MET A 7 -30.52 60.86 -18.31
N ARG A 8 -30.39 60.79 -19.64
CA ARG A 8 -30.00 59.54 -20.36
C ARG A 8 -28.49 59.28 -20.35
N GLN A 9 -27.64 60.30 -20.19
CA GLN A 9 -26.20 60.10 -20.07
C GLN A 9 -25.76 59.74 -18.65
N ILE A 10 -26.49 60.21 -17.63
CA ILE A 10 -26.19 59.87 -16.22
C ILE A 10 -26.64 58.43 -15.88
N MET A 11 -27.73 57.94 -16.48
CA MET A 11 -28.12 56.52 -16.31
C MET A 11 -27.20 55.55 -17.08
N PHE A 12 -26.54 55.98 -18.15
CA PHE A 12 -25.54 55.15 -18.83
C PHE A 12 -24.20 55.12 -18.08
N PHE A 13 -23.83 56.20 -17.37
CA PHE A 13 -22.62 56.22 -16.55
C PHE A 13 -22.77 55.45 -15.23
N LEU A 14 -23.97 55.36 -14.65
CA LEU A 14 -24.21 54.52 -13.46
C LEU A 14 -24.35 53.03 -13.78
N VAL A 15 -24.73 52.66 -15.01
CA VAL A 15 -24.71 51.25 -15.45
C VAL A 15 -23.29 50.79 -15.79
N VAL A 16 -22.43 51.70 -16.29
CA VAL A 16 -21.02 51.37 -16.58
C VAL A 16 -20.12 51.40 -15.33
N LEU A 17 -20.45 52.21 -14.30
CA LEU A 17 -19.76 52.17 -13.00
C LEU A 17 -20.29 51.07 -12.06
N GLY A 18 -21.48 50.53 -12.31
CA GLY A 18 -21.99 49.33 -11.62
C GLY A 18 -21.44 48.00 -12.15
N LEU A 19 -20.72 48.02 -13.27
CA LEU A 19 -20.12 46.82 -13.91
C LEU A 19 -18.61 46.71 -13.70
N ALA A 20 -18.00 47.56 -12.89
CA ALA A 20 -16.56 47.55 -12.61
C ALA A 20 -16.21 47.54 -11.12
N ALA A 21 -17.09 47.00 -10.27
CA ALA A 21 -16.83 46.70 -8.86
C ALA A 21 -16.75 45.18 -8.59
N PHE A 22 -16.43 44.37 -9.60
CA PHE A 22 -15.98 42.98 -9.44
C PHE A 22 -14.49 42.90 -9.81
N THR A 23 -13.64 43.53 -9.00
CA THR A 23 -12.20 43.19 -8.95
C THR A 23 -11.72 43.27 -7.51
N CYS A 24 -12.13 42.29 -6.71
CA CYS A 24 -11.32 41.79 -5.60
C CYS A 24 -11.19 40.30 -5.87
N GLY A 25 -9.96 39.83 -6.11
CA GLY A 25 -9.64 38.60 -6.84
C GLY A 25 -10.45 37.36 -6.45
N GLU A 26 -11.34 36.93 -7.35
CA GLU A 26 -11.70 35.52 -7.41
C GLU A 26 -10.46 34.77 -7.86
N ARG A 27 -9.77 34.20 -6.88
CA ARG A 27 -8.68 33.27 -7.09
C ARG A 27 -9.21 32.16 -8.00
N LEU A 28 -8.53 31.91 -9.13
CA LEU A 28 -8.77 30.71 -9.95
C LEU A 28 -8.55 29.51 -9.04
N ARG A 29 -9.65 29.02 -8.46
CA ARG A 29 -9.66 27.93 -7.49
C ARG A 29 -9.30 26.66 -8.23
N ASN A 30 -8.40 25.87 -7.67
CA ASN A 30 -8.06 24.57 -8.22
C ASN A 30 -9.36 23.75 -8.35
N PRO A 31 -9.69 23.20 -9.53
CA PRO A 31 -10.98 22.54 -9.75
C PRO A 31 -11.14 21.24 -8.95
N LEU A 32 -10.10 20.74 -8.28
CA LEU A 32 -10.14 19.62 -7.33
C LEU A 32 -10.43 20.07 -5.88
N GLU A 33 -10.39 21.36 -5.60
CA GLU A 33 -10.61 21.90 -4.25
C GLU A 33 -12.07 22.34 -4.06
N ASN A 34 -13.04 21.45 -4.30
CA ASN A 34 -14.46 21.81 -4.29
C ASN A 34 -15.00 22.01 -2.86
N PRO A 35 -15.67 23.13 -2.56
CA PRO A 35 -16.34 23.33 -1.28
C PRO A 35 -17.40 22.25 -1.03
N GLY A 36 -17.38 21.64 0.16
CA GLY A 36 -18.41 20.70 0.59
C GLY A 36 -18.28 19.29 0.03
N LEU A 37 -17.20 18.99 -0.72
CA LEU A 37 -16.82 17.62 -1.03
C LEU A 37 -15.74 17.13 -0.07
N TYR A 38 -15.79 15.86 0.26
CA TYR A 38 -14.81 15.25 1.15
C TYR A 38 -13.45 15.26 0.49
N GLN A 39 -12.43 15.76 1.18
CA GLN A 39 -11.09 15.93 0.59
C GLN A 39 -11.13 16.68 -0.74
N GLY A 40 -12.07 17.61 -0.90
CA GLY A 40 -12.17 18.47 -2.08
C GLY A 40 -12.81 17.87 -3.31
N ASP A 41 -12.69 16.57 -3.57
CA ASP A 41 -13.10 15.96 -4.85
C ASP A 41 -13.75 14.57 -4.68
N ILE A 42 -14.04 14.14 -3.45
CA ILE A 42 -14.73 12.88 -3.18
C ILE A 42 -16.19 13.15 -2.80
N LEU A 43 -17.11 12.61 -3.61
CA LEU A 43 -18.55 12.75 -3.44
C LEU A 43 -19.14 11.64 -2.56
N GLY A 44 -20.10 12.00 -1.71
CA GLY A 44 -20.96 11.06 -0.97
C GLY A 44 -20.35 10.52 0.32
N ILE A 45 -19.40 11.25 0.92
CA ILE A 45 -18.85 11.00 2.25
C ILE A 45 -19.14 12.25 3.09
N ASP A 46 -20.05 12.14 4.06
CA ASP A 46 -20.58 13.30 4.78
C ASP A 46 -19.96 13.50 6.18
N ASP A 47 -19.35 12.47 6.81
CA ASP A 47 -18.85 12.57 8.20
C ASP A 47 -17.79 11.51 8.61
N ASP A 48 -17.17 11.75 9.77
CA ASP A 48 -16.10 10.98 10.43
C ASP A 48 -16.45 9.50 10.79
N ASP A 49 -17.70 9.07 10.64
CA ASP A 49 -18.15 7.71 10.96
C ASP A 49 -18.17 6.76 9.74
N ASP A 50 -18.04 7.29 8.52
CA ASP A 50 -18.02 6.51 7.27
C ASP A 50 -16.59 6.26 6.72
N ARG A 51 -15.57 6.53 7.55
CA ARG A 51 -14.14 6.64 7.19
C ARG A 51 -13.42 5.36 6.76
N ASN A 52 -14.03 4.34 6.16
CA ASN A 52 -13.22 3.20 5.71
C ASN A 52 -12.59 3.50 4.34
N ALA A 53 -11.26 3.57 4.18
CA ALA A 53 -10.62 3.59 2.86
C ALA A 53 -10.30 2.18 2.34
N LEU A 54 -10.69 1.13 3.06
CA LEU A 54 -10.64 -0.25 2.59
C LEU A 54 -11.86 -0.52 1.70
N ILE A 55 -11.61 -0.59 0.39
CA ILE A 55 -12.59 -1.08 -0.57
C ILE A 55 -12.91 -2.55 -0.28
N ASN A 56 -14.13 -2.81 0.17
CA ASN A 56 -14.66 -4.17 0.29
C ASN A 56 -15.17 -4.67 -1.08
N ASN A 57 -15.57 -5.94 -1.17
CA ASN A 57 -16.03 -6.53 -2.45
C ASN A 57 -17.28 -5.86 -3.05
N TYR A 58 -18.11 -5.19 -2.25
CA TYR A 58 -19.31 -4.48 -2.74
C TYR A 58 -18.95 -3.16 -3.43
N ASN A 59 -17.85 -2.52 -3.00
CA ASN A 59 -17.35 -1.27 -3.56
C ASN A 59 -16.39 -1.49 -4.75
N LYS A 60 -16.04 -2.74 -5.10
CA LYS A 60 -15.26 -3.07 -6.30
C LYS A 60 -16.14 -3.16 -7.54
N TRP A 61 -15.60 -2.76 -8.67
CA TRP A 61 -16.21 -3.02 -9.97
C TRP A 61 -16.13 -4.50 -10.34
N PRO A 62 -17.27 -5.18 -10.59
CA PRO A 62 -17.26 -6.60 -10.92
C PRO A 62 -16.40 -6.90 -12.15
N ARG A 63 -15.53 -7.91 -12.02
CA ARG A 63 -14.60 -8.36 -13.08
C ARG A 63 -13.62 -7.27 -13.57
N ALA A 64 -13.40 -6.22 -12.78
CA ALA A 64 -12.58 -5.07 -13.17
C ALA A 64 -13.11 -4.34 -14.41
N VAL A 65 -14.42 -4.41 -14.69
CA VAL A 65 -15.06 -3.69 -15.81
C VAL A 65 -15.84 -2.51 -15.25
N ILE A 66 -15.56 -1.32 -15.79
CA ILE A 66 -16.19 -0.05 -15.42
C ILE A 66 -16.97 0.46 -16.64
N PRO A 67 -18.29 0.21 -16.68
CA PRO A 67 -19.13 0.73 -17.75
C PRO A 67 -19.25 2.25 -17.66
N TYR A 68 -19.23 2.96 -18.79
CA TYR A 68 -19.34 4.41 -18.81
C TYR A 68 -20.32 4.96 -19.86
N VAL A 69 -20.85 6.15 -19.59
CA VAL A 69 -21.61 6.99 -20.52
C VAL A 69 -21.01 8.39 -20.53
N LEU A 70 -20.94 9.01 -21.71
CA LEU A 70 -20.47 10.38 -21.89
C LEU A 70 -21.65 11.31 -22.16
N ASP A 71 -21.72 12.40 -21.41
CA ASP A 71 -22.68 13.46 -21.68
C ASP A 71 -22.25 14.34 -22.86
N PRO A 72 -23.21 14.95 -23.59
CA PRO A 72 -22.96 15.88 -24.71
C PRO A 72 -21.79 16.86 -24.49
N GLY A 73 -21.71 17.49 -23.33
CA GLY A 73 -20.72 18.53 -23.06
C GLY A 73 -19.29 18.08 -22.75
N VAL A 74 -19.00 16.77 -22.73
CA VAL A 74 -17.60 16.26 -22.64
C VAL A 74 -17.11 15.61 -23.94
N HIS A 75 -17.93 15.53 -24.99
CA HIS A 75 -17.55 14.85 -26.24
C HIS A 75 -16.36 15.49 -26.94
N GLU A 76 -16.15 16.80 -26.81
CA GLU A 76 -14.99 17.46 -27.40
C GLU A 76 -13.66 17.00 -26.77
N PHE A 77 -13.72 16.44 -25.55
CA PHE A 77 -12.58 15.91 -24.79
C PHE A 77 -12.50 14.38 -24.82
N LEU A 78 -13.26 13.73 -25.71
CA LEU A 78 -13.31 12.27 -25.85
C LEU A 78 -11.91 11.66 -25.94
N ASN A 79 -11.02 12.25 -26.74
CA ASN A 79 -9.67 11.76 -26.94
C ASN A 79 -8.83 11.77 -25.66
N GLN A 80 -8.99 12.79 -24.81
CA GLN A 80 -8.28 12.91 -23.53
C GLN A 80 -8.80 11.86 -22.54
N ILE A 81 -10.13 11.69 -22.48
CA ILE A 81 -10.80 10.70 -21.63
C ILE A 81 -10.40 9.28 -22.03
N GLU A 82 -10.45 8.96 -23.33
CA GLU A 82 -10.04 7.65 -23.85
C GLU A 82 -8.55 7.38 -23.63
N LYS A 83 -7.70 8.40 -23.75
CA LYS A 83 -6.26 8.26 -23.42
C LYS A 83 -6.05 7.95 -21.94
N ALA A 84 -6.77 8.61 -21.04
CA ALA A 84 -6.68 8.36 -19.60
C ALA A 84 -7.11 6.92 -19.26
N MET A 85 -8.30 6.52 -19.76
CA MET A 85 -8.82 5.16 -19.61
C MET A 85 -7.85 4.11 -20.15
N LYS A 86 -7.32 4.34 -21.36
CA LYS A 86 -6.35 3.45 -21.99
C LYS A 86 -5.04 3.38 -21.20
N TYR A 87 -4.54 4.48 -20.65
CA TYR A 87 -3.31 4.50 -19.86
C TYR A 87 -3.40 3.51 -18.70
N ILE A 88 -4.53 3.51 -18.00
CA ILE A 88 -4.82 2.61 -16.87
C ILE A 88 -5.03 1.17 -17.37
N SER A 89 -5.85 0.96 -18.41
CA SER A 89 -6.16 -0.36 -18.96
C SER A 89 -4.96 -1.08 -19.59
N ASP A 90 -3.94 -0.35 -20.06
CA ASP A 90 -2.72 -0.96 -20.62
C ASP A 90 -1.79 -1.51 -19.53
N ARG A 91 -1.92 -1.04 -18.29
CA ARG A 91 -1.02 -1.35 -17.16
C ARG A 91 -1.70 -2.13 -16.04
N THR A 92 -3.01 -2.29 -16.14
CA THR A 92 -3.84 -2.98 -15.16
C THR A 92 -4.88 -3.85 -15.88
N CYS A 93 -5.62 -4.66 -15.11
CA CYS A 93 -6.75 -5.41 -15.65
C CYS A 93 -8.06 -4.60 -15.73
N ILE A 94 -8.06 -3.32 -15.34
CA ILE A 94 -9.25 -2.47 -15.42
C ILE A 94 -9.62 -2.25 -16.88
N SER A 95 -10.89 -2.45 -17.22
CA SER A 95 -11.46 -2.24 -18.55
C SER A 95 -12.55 -1.18 -18.46
N PHE A 96 -12.44 -0.12 -19.25
CA PHE A 96 -13.51 0.86 -19.42
C PHE A 96 -14.30 0.52 -20.68
N GLU A 97 -15.60 0.32 -20.54
CA GLU A 97 -16.46 -0.15 -21.64
C GLU A 97 -17.67 0.77 -21.81
N PRO A 98 -18.04 1.16 -23.05
CA PRO A 98 -19.28 1.89 -23.28
C PRO A 98 -20.46 1.08 -22.74
N ARG A 99 -21.22 1.69 -21.83
CA ARG A 99 -22.33 1.03 -21.14
C ARG A 99 -23.31 0.43 -22.13
N GLN A 100 -23.71 -0.81 -21.89
CA GLN A 100 -24.79 -1.46 -22.64
C GLN A 100 -26.05 -1.53 -21.76
N LEU A 101 -26.21 -2.61 -20.99
CA LEU A 101 -27.34 -2.85 -20.08
C LEU A 101 -26.91 -2.84 -18.61
N ASP A 102 -25.69 -2.36 -18.34
CA ASP A 102 -25.10 -2.38 -17.02
C ASP A 102 -25.88 -1.50 -16.05
N GLN A 103 -26.19 -2.06 -14.89
CA GLN A 103 -26.97 -1.37 -13.86
C GLN A 103 -26.12 -0.34 -13.12
N ASP A 104 -24.87 -0.72 -12.83
CA ASP A 104 -23.85 0.12 -12.19
C ASP A 104 -22.90 0.66 -13.27
N TYR A 105 -22.71 1.98 -13.35
CA TYR A 105 -21.87 2.62 -14.37
C TYR A 105 -21.50 4.05 -13.97
N ILE A 106 -20.42 4.58 -14.54
CA ILE A 106 -20.06 5.99 -14.39
C ILE A 106 -20.70 6.85 -15.49
N ARG A 107 -21.25 8.01 -15.11
CA ARG A 107 -21.70 9.04 -16.05
C ARG A 107 -20.73 10.21 -16.01
N ILE A 108 -20.01 10.40 -17.10
CA ILE A 108 -18.99 11.45 -17.24
C ILE A 108 -19.65 12.70 -17.81
N PHE A 109 -19.61 13.81 -17.08
CA PHE A 109 -20.34 15.03 -17.43
C PHE A 109 -19.57 16.30 -17.02
N PRO A 110 -19.88 17.46 -17.64
CA PRO A 110 -19.18 18.71 -17.35
C PRO A 110 -19.83 19.43 -16.17
N GLY A 111 -19.59 18.97 -14.95
CA GLY A 111 -20.03 19.64 -13.72
C GLY A 111 -19.13 20.81 -13.32
N ASP A 112 -19.39 21.37 -12.15
CA ASP A 112 -18.56 22.42 -11.55
C ASP A 112 -17.42 21.77 -10.76
N GLY A 113 -16.22 21.79 -11.33
CA GLY A 113 -15.02 21.16 -10.78
C GLY A 113 -14.81 19.70 -11.19
N CYS A 114 -13.76 19.10 -10.66
CA CYS A 114 -13.37 17.70 -10.85
C CYS A 114 -13.71 16.95 -9.57
N TYR A 115 -14.52 15.89 -9.68
CA TYR A 115 -14.84 15.03 -8.55
C TYR A 115 -15.48 13.72 -8.97
N SER A 116 -15.45 12.75 -8.06
CA SER A 116 -16.05 11.45 -8.26
C SER A 116 -16.40 10.77 -6.94
N HIS A 117 -17.14 9.66 -7.01
CA HIS A 117 -17.27 8.78 -5.87
C HIS A 117 -16.01 7.93 -5.68
N TRP A 118 -15.74 7.58 -4.43
CA TRP A 118 -14.76 6.58 -4.08
C TRP A 118 -15.32 5.16 -4.27
N GLY A 119 -14.82 4.46 -5.30
CA GLY A 119 -15.25 3.11 -5.67
C GLY A 119 -16.63 3.03 -6.32
N LYS A 120 -17.16 1.81 -6.42
CA LYS A 120 -18.51 1.53 -6.94
C LYS A 120 -19.56 1.78 -5.85
N THR A 121 -20.48 2.71 -6.07
CA THR A 121 -21.58 3.03 -5.15
C THR A 121 -22.92 2.43 -5.58
N GLY A 122 -23.04 2.07 -6.86
CA GLY A 122 -24.22 1.43 -7.45
C GLY A 122 -25.10 2.38 -8.25
N GLY A 123 -25.78 1.87 -9.27
CA GLY A 123 -26.56 2.69 -10.19
C GLY A 123 -25.69 3.60 -11.07
N ALA A 124 -26.28 4.71 -11.53
CA ALA A 124 -25.59 5.74 -12.29
C ALA A 124 -24.82 6.65 -11.32
N GLN A 125 -23.48 6.54 -11.27
CA GLN A 125 -22.67 7.39 -10.40
C GLN A 125 -21.95 8.49 -11.19
N PRO A 126 -21.97 9.75 -10.74
CA PRO A 126 -21.35 10.88 -11.44
C PRO A 126 -19.82 10.84 -11.40
N LEU A 127 -19.20 11.23 -12.51
CA LEU A 127 -17.79 11.61 -12.65
C LEU A 127 -17.77 13.01 -13.29
N SER A 128 -17.52 14.06 -12.49
CA SER A 128 -17.49 15.43 -12.99
C SER A 128 -16.13 15.74 -13.59
N LEU A 129 -16.13 16.15 -14.86
CA LEU A 129 -14.96 16.74 -15.53
C LEU A 129 -15.37 18.11 -16.05
N GLY A 130 -15.31 19.10 -15.16
CA GLY A 130 -15.63 20.50 -15.46
C GLY A 130 -14.52 21.27 -16.16
N TYR A 131 -14.71 22.59 -16.24
CA TYR A 131 -13.66 23.48 -16.74
C TYR A 131 -12.38 23.33 -15.90
N GLY A 132 -11.25 23.07 -16.57
CA GLY A 132 -9.96 22.85 -15.92
C GLY A 132 -9.61 21.39 -15.59
N CYS A 133 -10.50 20.43 -15.87
CA CYS A 133 -10.29 19.02 -15.52
C CYS A 133 -9.73 18.13 -16.65
N PHE A 134 -9.51 18.69 -17.85
CA PHE A 134 -9.25 17.89 -19.07
C PHE A 134 -7.78 17.63 -19.37
N ASP A 135 -6.87 17.97 -18.45
CA ASP A 135 -5.51 17.46 -18.52
C ASP A 135 -5.49 15.97 -18.15
N LEU A 136 -4.45 15.27 -18.61
CA LEU A 136 -4.41 13.82 -18.49
C LEU A 136 -4.24 13.34 -17.04
N GLY A 137 -3.51 14.08 -16.20
CA GLY A 137 -3.27 13.74 -14.81
C GLY A 137 -4.56 13.81 -13.99
N THR A 138 -5.32 14.89 -14.14
CA THR A 138 -6.60 15.11 -13.44
C THR A 138 -7.65 14.08 -13.84
N ILE A 139 -7.80 13.75 -15.13
CA ILE A 139 -8.75 12.71 -15.54
C ILE A 139 -8.36 11.36 -14.92
N ILE A 140 -7.07 11.00 -14.93
CA ILE A 140 -6.60 9.75 -14.32
C ILE A 140 -6.85 9.73 -12.82
N HIS A 141 -6.57 10.83 -12.11
CA HIS A 141 -6.83 10.97 -10.68
C HIS A 141 -8.28 10.65 -10.32
N GLU A 142 -9.23 11.27 -11.04
CA GLU A 142 -10.66 11.02 -10.83
C GLU A 142 -11.05 9.58 -11.18
N LEU A 143 -10.43 8.98 -12.20
CA LEU A 143 -10.61 7.55 -12.50
C LEU A 143 -10.04 6.65 -11.39
N TYR A 144 -9.00 7.06 -10.68
CA TYR A 144 -8.48 6.32 -9.52
C TYR A 144 -9.44 6.33 -8.33
N HIS A 145 -10.11 7.45 -8.07
CA HIS A 145 -11.23 7.49 -7.13
C HIS A 145 -12.34 6.52 -7.54
N VAL A 146 -12.77 6.54 -8.81
CA VAL A 146 -13.75 5.58 -9.36
C VAL A 146 -13.31 4.12 -9.16
N ILE A 147 -12.03 3.83 -9.36
CA ILE A 147 -11.46 2.48 -9.16
C ILE A 147 -11.52 2.07 -7.68
N GLY A 148 -11.36 3.04 -6.77
CA GLY A 148 -11.50 2.85 -5.33
C GLY A 148 -10.30 3.32 -4.50
N PHE A 149 -9.55 4.32 -4.95
CA PHE A 149 -8.44 4.88 -4.19
C PHE A 149 -8.81 6.19 -3.50
N MET A 150 -8.38 6.32 -2.25
CA MET A 150 -8.37 7.59 -1.51
C MET A 150 -7.04 8.30 -1.72
N HIS A 151 -6.95 9.52 -1.23
CA HIS A 151 -5.71 10.27 -1.29
C HIS A 151 -4.56 9.66 -0.48
N GLU A 152 -3.33 9.94 -0.92
CA GLU A 152 -2.11 9.47 -0.28
C GLU A 152 -1.78 10.28 0.98
N GLN A 153 -1.99 11.61 0.98
CA GLN A 153 -1.63 12.48 2.12
C GLN A 153 -2.49 12.28 3.38
N VAL A 154 -3.53 11.45 3.29
CA VAL A 154 -4.43 11.11 4.40
C VAL A 154 -4.20 9.71 4.94
N ARG A 155 -3.19 8.98 4.43
CA ARG A 155 -2.79 7.70 5.01
C ARG A 155 -2.51 7.83 6.51
N ALA A 156 -2.78 6.76 7.26
CA ALA A 156 -2.58 6.73 8.70
C ALA A 156 -1.11 7.01 9.10
N ASP A 157 -0.16 6.59 8.25
CA ASP A 157 1.29 6.70 8.40
C ASP A 157 1.87 8.00 7.81
N ARG A 158 1.06 8.87 7.19
CA ARG A 158 1.56 10.04 6.42
C ARG A 158 2.45 10.99 7.23
N ASP A 159 2.27 11.09 8.56
CA ASP A 159 3.08 11.97 9.40
C ASP A 159 4.54 11.54 9.51
N TYR A 160 4.90 10.31 9.12
CA TYR A 160 6.31 9.91 8.95
C TYR A 160 6.94 10.54 7.71
N TYR A 161 6.13 10.87 6.71
CA TYR A 161 6.57 11.27 5.38
C TYR A 161 6.35 12.76 5.10
N LEU A 162 5.29 13.34 5.66
CA LEU A 162 4.86 14.71 5.41
C LEU A 162 4.89 15.55 6.69
N THR A 163 5.18 16.83 6.52
CA THR A 163 4.89 17.87 7.52
C THR A 163 3.70 18.68 7.03
N ILE A 164 2.65 18.79 7.85
CA ILE A 164 1.47 19.61 7.56
C ILE A 164 1.58 20.93 8.34
N TYR A 165 1.44 22.04 7.63
CA TYR A 165 1.37 23.39 8.18
C TYR A 165 -0.09 23.81 8.33
N TRP A 166 -0.70 23.40 9.43
CA TRP A 166 -2.11 23.64 9.72
C TRP A 166 -2.49 25.13 9.68
N GLU A 167 -1.57 25.99 10.11
CA GLU A 167 -1.72 27.45 10.10
C GLU A 167 -1.75 28.08 8.69
N ASN A 168 -1.35 27.33 7.67
CA ASN A 168 -1.34 27.78 6.27
C ASN A 168 -2.57 27.29 5.49
N ILE A 169 -3.40 26.44 6.08
CA ILE A 169 -4.62 25.90 5.45
C ILE A 169 -5.72 26.97 5.50
N GLU A 170 -6.50 27.10 4.43
CA GLU A 170 -7.67 27.96 4.39
C GLU A 170 -8.68 27.55 5.48
N PRO A 171 -9.14 28.48 6.34
CA PRO A 171 -10.04 28.15 7.44
C PRO A 171 -11.30 27.42 6.96
N GLY A 172 -11.60 26.28 7.58
CA GLY A 172 -12.72 25.41 7.22
C GLY A 172 -12.33 24.21 6.34
N PHE A 173 -11.11 24.17 5.79
CA PHE A 173 -10.61 23.07 4.96
C PHE A 173 -9.63 22.13 5.68
N GLU A 174 -9.42 22.30 6.98
CA GLU A 174 -8.50 21.47 7.78
C GLU A 174 -8.91 19.99 7.77
N HIS A 175 -10.21 19.70 7.64
CA HIS A 175 -10.74 18.35 7.56
C HIS A 175 -10.19 17.54 6.36
N ASN A 176 -9.77 18.21 5.28
CA ASN A 176 -9.17 17.54 4.10
C ASN A 176 -7.76 16.97 4.37
N PHE A 177 -7.13 17.36 5.48
CA PHE A 177 -5.81 16.88 5.89
C PHE A 177 -5.88 15.93 7.09
N GLN A 178 -7.07 15.61 7.58
CA GLN A 178 -7.28 14.60 8.61
C GLN A 178 -6.83 13.24 8.09
N LYS A 179 -6.11 12.49 8.93
CA LYS A 179 -5.68 11.14 8.58
C LYS A 179 -6.84 10.17 8.71
N LEU A 180 -6.84 9.16 7.85
CA LEU A 180 -7.59 7.94 8.04
C LEU A 180 -7.06 7.21 9.29
N LYS A 181 -7.94 6.47 9.99
CA LYS A 181 -7.47 5.60 11.08
C LYS A 181 -6.64 4.44 10.51
N PRO A 182 -5.76 3.82 11.30
CA PRO A 182 -4.95 2.68 10.83
C PRO A 182 -5.79 1.52 10.25
N ASN A 183 -6.91 1.18 10.89
CA ASN A 183 -7.84 0.15 10.43
C ASN A 183 -8.69 0.54 9.21
N GLU A 184 -8.56 1.78 8.77
CA GLU A 184 -9.26 2.38 7.64
C GLU A 184 -8.29 2.67 6.49
N SER A 185 -6.98 2.73 6.73
CA SER A 185 -5.94 3.08 5.76
C SER A 185 -5.36 1.84 5.09
N TRP A 186 -5.40 1.79 3.76
CA TRP A 186 -4.89 0.66 2.99
C TRP A 186 -3.40 0.83 2.63
N LEU A 187 -2.51 0.43 3.54
CA LEU A 187 -1.04 0.51 3.40
C LEU A 187 -0.48 -0.69 2.61
N ILE A 188 -0.76 -0.76 1.31
CA ILE A 188 -0.29 -1.86 0.44
C ILE A 188 1.21 -1.75 0.14
N ASN A 189 1.71 -0.53 0.08
CA ASN A 189 3.05 -0.18 -0.39
C ASN A 189 3.54 1.07 0.35
N LYS A 190 4.85 1.34 0.25
CA LYS A 190 5.48 2.57 0.75
C LYS A 190 4.70 3.82 0.37
N PHE A 191 4.80 4.84 1.22
CA PHE A 191 4.24 6.15 0.93
C PHE A 191 4.85 6.72 -0.35
N ASP A 192 4.00 7.19 -1.25
CA ASP A 192 4.43 7.62 -2.57
C ASP A 192 4.25 9.13 -2.75
N TYR A 193 5.36 9.86 -2.58
CA TYR A 193 5.41 11.32 -2.76
C TYR A 193 5.04 11.79 -4.16
N TYR A 194 5.06 10.91 -5.15
CA TYR A 194 4.77 11.22 -6.55
C TYR A 194 3.46 10.62 -7.03
N SER A 195 2.69 9.99 -6.12
CA SER A 195 1.41 9.36 -6.43
C SER A 195 0.50 10.30 -7.19
N ILE A 196 -0.29 9.75 -8.12
CA ILE A 196 -1.37 10.51 -8.74
C ILE A 196 -2.42 10.94 -7.70
N MET A 197 -2.47 10.28 -6.53
CA MET A 197 -3.43 10.54 -5.45
C MET A 197 -2.88 11.39 -4.30
N ILE A 198 -1.69 12.00 -4.41
CA ILE A 198 -1.19 12.93 -3.37
C ILE A 198 -1.48 14.39 -3.75
N TYR A 199 -1.90 15.21 -2.79
CA TYR A 199 -2.00 16.66 -2.96
C TYR A 199 -0.68 17.34 -3.36
N SER A 200 -0.76 18.61 -3.77
CA SER A 200 0.40 19.47 -3.98
C SER A 200 0.78 20.23 -2.70
N GLU A 201 1.96 20.84 -2.68
CA GLU A 201 2.43 21.58 -1.50
C GLU A 201 1.50 22.75 -1.12
N THR A 202 0.74 23.31 -2.07
CA THR A 202 -0.11 24.49 -1.88
C THR A 202 -1.61 24.17 -1.86
N SER A 203 -2.00 22.89 -1.85
CA SER A 203 -3.41 22.49 -1.81
C SER A 203 -4.12 23.11 -0.62
N PHE A 204 -5.29 23.73 -0.83
CA PHE A 204 -6.08 24.46 0.18
C PHE A 204 -5.29 25.54 0.95
N SER A 205 -4.26 26.13 0.34
CA SER A 205 -3.50 27.21 0.95
C SER A 205 -4.36 28.45 1.19
N ILE A 206 -4.22 29.09 2.36
CA ILE A 206 -4.97 30.30 2.72
C ILE A 206 -4.74 31.48 1.76
N ASP A 207 -3.57 31.53 1.10
CA ASP A 207 -3.21 32.59 0.16
C ASP A 207 -2.82 32.10 -1.25
N GLY A 208 -2.77 30.79 -1.46
CA GLY A 208 -2.46 30.19 -2.76
C GLY A 208 -1.00 30.10 -3.10
N VAL A 209 -0.14 30.52 -2.17
CA VAL A 209 1.29 30.28 -2.23
C VAL A 209 2.10 29.76 -1.04
N LYS A 210 1.64 29.99 0.21
CA LYS A 210 2.12 29.24 1.37
C LYS A 210 1.86 27.76 1.19
N LYS A 211 2.88 26.97 1.53
CA LYS A 211 2.78 25.51 1.54
C LYS A 211 1.93 25.07 2.72
N THR A 212 0.91 24.27 2.47
CA THR A 212 0.10 23.57 3.49
C THR A 212 0.72 22.24 3.88
N MET A 213 1.54 21.65 3.00
CA MET A 213 2.32 20.46 3.32
C MET A 213 3.64 20.39 2.55
N VAL A 214 4.61 19.67 3.10
CA VAL A 214 5.90 19.38 2.47
C VAL A 214 6.35 17.96 2.78
N ALA A 215 7.10 17.36 1.85
CA ALA A 215 7.81 16.13 2.11
C ALA A 215 8.91 16.35 3.16
N LYS A 216 9.07 15.38 4.07
CA LYS A 216 10.20 15.34 5.00
C LYS A 216 11.48 14.87 4.33
N GLU A 217 11.36 14.15 3.21
CA GLU A 217 12.49 13.74 2.41
C GLU A 217 13.15 14.95 1.71
N PRO A 218 14.47 15.19 1.91
CA PRO A 218 15.13 16.34 1.33
C PRO A 218 15.11 16.34 -0.20
N GLY A 219 14.64 17.44 -0.79
CA GLY A 219 14.64 17.65 -2.24
C GLY A 219 13.38 17.16 -2.96
N VAL A 220 12.46 16.50 -2.25
CA VAL A 220 11.15 16.10 -2.80
C VAL A 220 10.19 17.29 -2.81
N VAL A 221 9.54 17.53 -3.95
CA VAL A 221 8.55 18.60 -4.15
C VAL A 221 7.25 17.98 -4.62
N LEU A 222 6.15 18.29 -3.92
CA LEU A 222 4.82 17.76 -4.21
C LEU A 222 4.12 18.69 -5.22
N THR A 223 4.14 18.32 -6.50
CA THR A 223 3.62 19.14 -7.61
C THR A 223 2.09 19.04 -7.76
N ASP A 224 1.44 19.83 -8.61
CA ASP A 224 0.02 19.62 -8.89
C ASP A 224 -0.23 18.36 -9.73
N VAL A 225 -1.41 17.74 -9.54
CA VAL A 225 -1.77 16.47 -10.18
C VAL A 225 -1.74 16.52 -11.70
N PHE A 226 -2.03 17.68 -12.29
CA PHE A 226 -2.05 17.85 -13.73
C PHE A 226 -0.66 17.74 -14.41
N TYR A 227 0.41 17.76 -13.62
CA TYR A 227 1.79 17.51 -14.09
C TYR A 227 2.22 16.04 -13.96
N ARG A 228 1.35 15.16 -13.45
CA ARG A 228 1.73 13.80 -13.03
C ARG A 228 1.06 12.71 -13.87
N TYR A 229 1.63 11.53 -13.75
CA TYR A 229 1.05 10.26 -14.16
C TYR A 229 1.09 9.31 -12.96
N PRO A 230 0.26 8.25 -12.95
CA PRO A 230 0.36 7.19 -11.96
C PRO A 230 1.77 6.63 -11.91
N THR A 231 2.30 6.50 -10.71
CA THR A 231 3.56 5.79 -10.50
C THR A 231 3.35 4.28 -10.63
N GLU A 232 4.45 3.53 -10.65
CA GLU A 232 4.38 2.07 -10.52
C GLU A 232 3.72 1.64 -9.20
N SER A 233 3.84 2.47 -8.15
CA SER A 233 3.17 2.28 -6.87
C SER A 233 1.64 2.36 -7.04
N ASP A 234 1.14 3.39 -7.71
CA ASP A 234 -0.30 3.53 -7.99
C ASP A 234 -0.84 2.34 -8.79
N ILE A 235 -0.14 1.96 -9.87
CA ILE A 235 -0.50 0.83 -10.73
C ILE A 235 -0.49 -0.49 -9.97
N TYR A 236 0.52 -0.71 -9.11
CA TYR A 236 0.61 -1.89 -8.26
C TYR A 236 -0.60 -2.01 -7.34
N ARG A 237 -0.99 -0.91 -6.69
CA ARG A 237 -2.16 -0.90 -5.79
C ARG A 237 -3.43 -1.30 -6.53
N VAL A 238 -3.66 -0.82 -7.76
CA VAL A 238 -4.80 -1.24 -8.60
C VAL A 238 -4.74 -2.75 -8.89
N ASN A 239 -3.57 -3.25 -9.26
CA ASN A 239 -3.37 -4.65 -9.59
C ASN A 239 -3.60 -5.60 -8.41
N VAL A 240 -3.21 -5.17 -7.20
CA VAL A 240 -3.51 -5.87 -5.94
C VAL A 240 -5.01 -5.81 -5.63
N LEU A 241 -5.64 -4.63 -5.76
CA LEU A 241 -7.07 -4.44 -5.48
C LEU A 241 -7.95 -5.37 -6.30
N TYR A 242 -7.68 -5.45 -7.60
CA TYR A 242 -8.49 -6.20 -8.57
C TYR A 242 -7.92 -7.58 -8.90
N GLN A 243 -6.81 -7.99 -8.26
CA GLN A 243 -6.16 -9.29 -8.46
C GLN A 243 -5.87 -9.57 -9.93
N CYS A 244 -5.32 -8.58 -10.64
CA CYS A 244 -5.18 -8.61 -12.09
C CYS A 244 -4.41 -9.84 -12.60
N ASN A 245 -3.41 -10.31 -11.84
CA ASN A 245 -2.64 -11.52 -12.13
C ASN A 245 -3.49 -12.82 -12.23
N LYS A 246 -4.68 -12.85 -11.63
CA LYS A 246 -5.65 -13.96 -11.77
C LYS A 246 -6.56 -13.80 -12.99
N ILE A 247 -6.88 -12.57 -13.38
CA ILE A 247 -7.73 -12.26 -14.54
C ILE A 247 -7.00 -12.62 -15.85
N TYR A 248 -5.69 -12.33 -15.95
CA TYR A 248 -4.87 -12.73 -17.11
C TYR A 248 -4.73 -14.25 -17.27
N LYS A 249 -4.75 -15.03 -16.17
CA LYS A 249 -4.79 -16.51 -16.24
C LYS A 249 -6.13 -17.06 -16.75
N GLY A 250 -7.20 -16.27 -16.71
CA GLY A 250 -8.54 -16.62 -17.23
C GLY A 250 -8.76 -16.27 -18.71
N ARG A 251 -7.99 -15.33 -19.28
CA ARG A 251 -8.01 -15.00 -20.72
C ARG A 251 -6.93 -15.80 -21.47
N LYS A 252 -7.14 -17.11 -21.64
CA LYS A 252 -6.38 -17.89 -22.64
C LYS A 252 -6.81 -17.47 -24.05
N ASP A 253 -6.06 -16.56 -24.63
CA ASP A 253 -5.76 -16.36 -26.06
C ASP A 253 -5.58 -14.86 -26.32
N LEU A 254 -4.34 -14.36 -26.25
CA LEU A 254 -3.78 -13.37 -27.18
C LEU A 254 -2.29 -13.05 -26.92
N THR A 255 -1.48 -13.99 -26.40
CA THR A 255 -0.03 -13.78 -26.21
C THR A 255 0.74 -13.93 -27.53
N LYS A 256 0.50 -13.06 -28.50
CA LYS A 256 1.36 -12.91 -29.69
C LYS A 256 1.77 -11.49 -30.05
N SER A 257 1.42 -10.45 -29.28
CA SER A 257 1.78 -9.06 -29.62
C SER A 257 2.75 -8.35 -28.66
N ILE A 258 3.20 -8.99 -27.58
CA ILE A 258 4.07 -8.32 -26.58
C ILE A 258 5.58 -8.46 -26.90
N ARG A 259 5.97 -9.21 -27.94
CA ARG A 259 7.40 -9.44 -28.26
C ARG A 259 8.05 -8.44 -29.23
N GLU A 260 7.38 -7.37 -29.65
CA GLU A 260 7.91 -6.44 -30.68
C GLU A 260 8.01 -4.96 -30.27
N LEU A 261 7.92 -4.61 -28.98
CA LEU A 261 8.04 -3.19 -28.55
C LEU A 261 9.25 -2.84 -27.69
N ASP A 262 10.18 -3.78 -27.45
CA ASP A 262 11.42 -3.55 -26.67
C ASP A 262 12.59 -2.96 -27.47
N LEU A 263 12.34 -2.34 -28.63
CA LEU A 263 13.37 -1.73 -29.46
C LEU A 263 12.88 -0.39 -30.02
N TYR A 264 12.72 0.64 -29.20
CA TYR A 264 12.82 2.06 -29.62
C TYR A 264 12.68 3.02 -28.42
N GLN A 265 13.64 3.00 -27.49
CA GLN A 265 13.93 4.17 -26.66
C GLN A 265 15.39 4.12 -26.16
N GLY A 266 16.32 3.94 -27.09
CA GLY A 266 17.70 4.38 -26.91
C GLY A 266 17.79 5.83 -27.36
N ASP A 267 18.46 6.65 -26.55
CA ASP A 267 18.78 8.08 -26.74
C ASP A 267 17.77 9.07 -26.13
N ILE A 268 17.99 9.44 -24.87
CA ILE A 268 18.38 10.82 -24.45
C ILE A 268 18.54 10.84 -22.91
N LEU A 269 19.79 11.10 -22.50
CA LEU A 269 20.27 11.60 -21.19
C LEU A 269 20.25 10.65 -19.97
N GLY A 270 21.34 9.89 -19.89
CA GLY A 270 22.10 9.47 -18.70
C GLY A 270 21.49 9.67 -17.32
N ILE A 271 20.93 8.58 -16.78
CA ILE A 271 20.95 8.26 -15.35
C ILE A 271 21.38 6.80 -15.24
N GLU A 272 22.29 6.52 -14.32
CA GLU A 272 22.95 5.25 -14.11
C GLU A 272 21.95 4.08 -14.01
N MET A 273 22.23 3.01 -14.77
CA MET A 273 21.63 1.70 -14.54
C MET A 273 22.11 1.17 -13.17
N GLY A 274 21.31 1.43 -12.14
CA GLY A 274 21.40 0.71 -10.86
C GLY A 274 21.14 -0.77 -11.10
N ALA A 275 22.02 -1.60 -10.55
CA ALA A 275 22.03 -3.04 -10.71
C ALA A 275 20.67 -3.69 -10.39
N ARG A 276 20.31 -4.75 -11.13
CA ARG A 276 19.30 -5.72 -10.68
C ARG A 276 19.84 -6.38 -9.40
N THR A 277 19.51 -5.83 -8.24
CA THR A 277 19.78 -6.45 -6.95
C THR A 277 18.82 -7.62 -6.78
N TYR A 278 19.37 -8.82 -6.59
CA TYR A 278 18.62 -9.97 -6.07
C TYR A 278 18.01 -9.54 -4.74
N ARG A 279 16.70 -9.30 -4.71
CA ARG A 279 15.99 -8.91 -3.49
C ARG A 279 15.71 -10.19 -2.71
N ASN A 280 16.24 -10.30 -1.50
CA ASN A 280 15.91 -11.39 -0.57
C ASN A 280 14.40 -11.31 -0.26
N PRO A 281 13.61 -12.36 -0.52
CA PRO A 281 12.16 -12.30 -0.36
C PRO A 281 11.70 -12.24 1.10
N LEU A 282 12.61 -12.44 2.06
CA LEU A 282 12.38 -12.20 3.51
C LEU A 282 12.64 -10.74 3.91
N GLU A 283 13.22 -9.92 3.03
CA GLU A 283 13.54 -8.52 3.30
C GLU A 283 12.46 -7.59 2.74
N ASN A 284 11.23 -7.74 3.24
CA ASN A 284 10.11 -6.90 2.83
C ASN A 284 10.14 -5.59 3.64
N PRO A 285 10.35 -4.41 3.00
CA PRO A 285 10.53 -3.14 3.71
C PRO A 285 9.32 -2.69 4.52
N ASP A 286 8.16 -3.20 4.17
CA ASP A 286 6.87 -2.76 4.72
C ASP A 286 6.37 -3.70 5.83
N LEU A 287 7.18 -4.70 6.22
CA LEU A 287 6.85 -5.66 7.28
C LEU A 287 7.78 -5.49 8.48
N TYR A 288 7.26 -5.78 9.67
CA TYR A 288 8.07 -5.74 10.87
C TYR A 288 9.11 -6.84 10.83
N GLN A 289 10.38 -6.48 11.05
CA GLN A 289 11.49 -7.40 10.88
C GLN A 289 11.36 -8.16 9.54
N GLY A 290 11.11 -7.46 8.42
CA GLY A 290 11.17 -8.01 7.08
C GLY A 290 10.05 -8.95 6.66
N ASP A 291 9.48 -9.75 7.55
CA ASP A 291 8.61 -10.89 7.23
C ASP A 291 7.50 -11.11 8.27
N ILE A 292 7.37 -10.23 9.28
CA ILE A 292 6.30 -10.32 10.29
C ILE A 292 5.17 -9.33 9.99
N LEU A 293 3.98 -9.88 9.75
CA LEU A 293 2.77 -9.13 9.43
C LEU A 293 1.98 -8.70 10.68
N GLY A 294 1.47 -7.47 10.67
CA GLY A 294 0.51 -6.96 11.66
C GLY A 294 1.11 -6.39 12.94
N ILE A 295 2.34 -5.85 12.87
CA ILE A 295 3.05 -5.16 13.96
C ILE A 295 3.59 -3.85 13.39
N GLU A 296 3.18 -2.70 13.94
CA GLU A 296 3.41 -1.39 13.30
C GLU A 296 4.21 -0.40 14.17
N SER A 297 4.52 -0.72 15.44
CA SER A 297 5.25 0.21 16.32
C SER A 297 6.01 -0.43 17.49
N ASN A 298 6.92 0.35 18.11
CA ASN A 298 7.60 0.01 19.37
C ASN A 298 6.64 -0.21 20.56
N GLU A 299 5.41 0.27 20.45
CA GLU A 299 4.34 0.16 21.45
C GLU A 299 3.50 -1.11 21.22
N ASP A 300 3.40 -1.60 19.98
CA ASP A 300 2.79 -2.90 19.61
C ASP A 300 3.66 -4.11 19.98
N ARG A 301 4.94 -3.87 20.27
CA ARG A 301 5.89 -4.86 20.83
C ARG A 301 5.48 -5.41 22.21
N ASN A 302 4.35 -4.98 22.77
CA ASN A 302 3.80 -5.49 24.03
C ASN A 302 3.02 -6.81 23.89
N ALA A 303 2.92 -7.38 22.68
CA ALA A 303 2.49 -8.76 22.49
C ALA A 303 3.73 -9.61 22.18
N LEU A 304 4.30 -10.47 23.03
CA LEU A 304 3.71 -11.24 24.14
C LEU A 304 4.74 -11.65 25.21
N PRO A 305 4.32 -11.58 26.49
CA PRO A 305 4.67 -12.61 27.47
C PRO A 305 3.45 -13.43 27.94
N THR A 306 2.36 -13.49 27.17
CA THR A 306 1.14 -14.24 27.56
C THR A 306 0.82 -15.37 26.59
N ASN A 307 0.32 -16.50 27.11
CA ASN A 307 -0.08 -17.69 26.34
C ASN A 307 -1.27 -17.46 25.38
N SER A 308 -1.77 -16.23 25.25
CA SER A 308 -3.03 -15.87 24.61
C SER A 308 -3.02 -15.87 23.09
N ARG A 309 -1.85 -15.82 22.43
CA ARG A 309 -1.73 -16.01 20.97
C ARG A 309 -1.14 -17.37 20.59
N ARG A 310 -1.01 -18.30 21.53
CA ARG A 310 -0.70 -19.70 21.19
C ARG A 310 -1.90 -20.27 20.44
N TRP A 311 -1.62 -21.11 19.46
CA TRP A 311 -2.66 -21.95 18.86
C TRP A 311 -3.24 -22.90 19.92
N PRO A 312 -4.56 -22.99 20.09
CA PRO A 312 -5.16 -23.88 21.06
C PRO A 312 -4.68 -25.33 20.87
N SER A 313 -4.14 -25.91 21.93
CA SER A 313 -3.62 -27.29 21.95
C SER A 313 -2.53 -27.62 20.92
N GLY A 314 -1.82 -26.63 20.38
CA GLY A 314 -0.81 -26.88 19.34
C GLY A 314 -1.38 -27.21 17.96
N VAL A 315 -2.70 -27.11 17.78
CA VAL A 315 -3.36 -27.46 16.52
C VAL A 315 -3.45 -26.24 15.61
N ILE A 316 -2.79 -26.31 14.45
CA ILE A 316 -2.80 -25.28 13.42
C ILE A 316 -3.56 -25.81 12.21
N TYR A 317 -4.79 -25.35 12.03
CA TYR A 317 -5.50 -25.63 10.79
C TYR A 317 -4.87 -24.87 9.64
N TYR A 318 -4.73 -25.50 8.48
CA TYR A 318 -4.18 -24.86 7.29
C TYR A 318 -5.05 -25.05 6.06
N LYS A 319 -4.98 -24.10 5.13
CA LYS A 319 -5.54 -24.21 3.79
C LYS A 319 -4.50 -23.73 2.77
N LEU A 320 -4.22 -24.56 1.77
CA LEU A 320 -3.34 -24.19 0.66
C LEU A 320 -4.17 -23.50 -0.42
N ASP A 321 -3.74 -22.32 -0.84
CA ASP A 321 -4.23 -21.72 -2.08
C ASP A 321 -3.75 -22.56 -3.29
N SER A 322 -4.50 -22.56 -4.37
CA SER A 322 -4.11 -23.33 -5.56
C SER A 322 -2.82 -22.79 -6.18
N ALA A 323 -2.50 -21.52 -5.95
CA ALA A 323 -1.29 -20.87 -6.43
C ALA A 323 0.00 -21.50 -5.88
N VAL A 324 0.01 -21.98 -4.63
CA VAL A 324 1.17 -22.69 -4.04
C VAL A 324 1.17 -24.19 -4.32
N GLY A 325 0.21 -24.67 -5.12
CA GLY A 325 0.03 -26.10 -5.39
C GLY A 325 1.24 -26.76 -6.05
N TYR A 326 2.04 -26.01 -6.82
CA TYR A 326 3.20 -26.53 -7.54
C TYR A 326 4.33 -27.02 -6.61
N PHE A 327 4.44 -26.47 -5.39
CA PHE A 327 5.41 -26.86 -4.38
C PHE A 327 4.76 -27.34 -3.08
N LYS A 328 3.48 -27.79 -3.16
CA LYS A 328 2.73 -28.38 -2.04
C LYS A 328 3.52 -29.45 -1.29
N ARG A 329 4.32 -30.25 -2.00
CA ARG A 329 5.14 -31.32 -1.38
C ARG A 329 6.19 -30.77 -0.41
N ASP A 330 6.76 -29.61 -0.70
CA ASP A 330 7.78 -28.99 0.12
C ASP A 330 7.16 -28.30 1.34
N ILE A 331 5.98 -27.69 1.18
CA ILE A 331 5.18 -27.17 2.30
C ILE A 331 4.81 -28.30 3.28
N LEU A 332 4.27 -29.41 2.77
CA LEU A 332 3.90 -30.55 3.61
C LEU A 332 5.12 -31.20 4.28
N ARG A 333 6.29 -31.17 3.63
CA ARG A 333 7.54 -31.67 4.23
C ARG A 333 8.00 -30.78 5.38
N ALA A 334 7.90 -29.46 5.23
CA ALA A 334 8.20 -28.50 6.29
C ALA A 334 7.26 -28.67 7.49
N MET A 335 5.95 -28.79 7.26
CA MET A 335 4.98 -29.09 8.32
C MET A 335 5.33 -30.39 9.04
N LYS A 336 5.57 -31.47 8.27
CA LYS A 336 5.94 -32.78 8.83
C LYS A 336 7.22 -32.72 9.65
N TYR A 337 8.20 -31.92 9.22
CA TYR A 337 9.46 -31.75 9.94
C TYR A 337 9.24 -31.24 11.36
N ILE A 338 8.34 -30.26 11.53
CA ILE A 338 7.96 -29.69 12.84
C ILE A 338 7.14 -30.70 13.64
N GLU A 339 6.14 -31.35 13.03
CA GLU A 339 5.30 -32.38 13.68
C GLU A 339 6.12 -33.57 14.19
N ASP A 340 7.18 -33.99 13.48
CA ASP A 340 8.04 -35.10 13.88
C ASP A 340 8.87 -34.83 15.15
N ARG A 341 8.99 -33.56 15.55
CA ARG A 341 9.92 -33.09 16.60
C ARG A 341 9.21 -32.35 17.72
N THR A 342 7.91 -32.09 17.55
CA THR A 342 7.11 -31.28 18.47
C THR A 342 5.70 -31.84 18.57
N CYS A 343 4.89 -31.29 19.47
CA CYS A 343 3.46 -31.59 19.57
C CYS A 343 2.58 -30.64 18.74
N ILE A 344 3.16 -29.85 17.82
CA ILE A 344 2.37 -29.06 16.87
C ILE A 344 1.78 -29.99 15.82
N ASP A 345 0.48 -29.83 15.56
CA ASP A 345 -0.24 -30.58 14.53
C ASP A 345 -0.75 -29.64 13.44
N PHE A 346 -0.33 -29.86 12.19
CA PHE A 346 -0.89 -29.16 11.04
C PHE A 346 -2.03 -29.98 10.43
N ILE A 347 -3.26 -29.46 10.55
CA ILE A 347 -4.46 -30.17 10.06
C ILE A 347 -5.03 -29.45 8.84
N GLU A 348 -5.11 -30.14 7.71
CA GLU A 348 -5.78 -29.59 6.52
C GLU A 348 -7.23 -29.28 6.86
N ARG A 349 -7.61 -28.02 6.67
CA ARG A 349 -8.93 -27.51 7.05
C ARG A 349 -10.02 -28.12 6.18
N LYS A 350 -10.94 -28.87 6.80
CA LYS A 350 -12.06 -29.55 6.12
C LYS A 350 -13.44 -28.96 6.44
N ASN A 351 -13.62 -28.27 7.58
CA ASN A 351 -14.93 -27.78 8.02
C ASN A 351 -14.95 -26.24 8.18
N ARG A 352 -15.64 -25.76 9.21
CA ARG A 352 -15.84 -24.35 9.54
C ARG A 352 -14.88 -23.87 10.64
N GLU A 353 -13.70 -24.48 10.77
CA GLU A 353 -12.67 -24.00 11.69
C GLU A 353 -12.40 -22.52 11.39
N ARG A 354 -12.63 -21.67 12.41
CA ARG A 354 -12.62 -20.22 12.25
C ARG A 354 -11.21 -19.66 12.15
N ASN A 355 -10.30 -20.20 12.95
CA ASN A 355 -8.90 -19.79 13.02
C ASN A 355 -8.06 -20.78 12.23
N TYR A 356 -7.37 -20.31 11.20
CA TYR A 356 -6.49 -21.16 10.38
C TYR A 356 -5.50 -20.31 9.58
N ILE A 357 -4.35 -20.89 9.25
CA ILE A 357 -3.40 -20.29 8.32
C ILE A 357 -3.83 -20.54 6.87
N LYS A 358 -3.83 -19.51 6.04
CA LYS A 358 -4.01 -19.64 4.60
C LYS A 358 -2.66 -19.43 3.92
N ILE A 359 -2.07 -20.53 3.43
CA ILE A 359 -0.79 -20.48 2.72
C ILE A 359 -1.06 -20.08 1.27
N MET A 360 -0.45 -18.99 0.85
CA MET A 360 -0.72 -18.35 -0.44
C MET A 360 0.56 -17.87 -1.11
N ASP A 361 0.45 -17.60 -2.40
CA ASP A 361 1.51 -17.04 -3.25
C ASP A 361 1.35 -15.50 -3.23
N GLY A 362 2.08 -14.85 -2.33
CA GLY A 362 2.12 -13.39 -2.17
C GLY A 362 3.46 -12.80 -2.63
N ASP A 363 3.67 -11.52 -2.35
CA ASP A 363 4.91 -10.81 -2.70
C ASP A 363 5.91 -10.93 -1.55
N GLY A 364 6.92 -11.80 -1.70
CA GLY A 364 7.85 -12.16 -0.64
C GLY A 364 7.36 -13.26 0.31
N CYS A 365 8.17 -13.53 1.33
CA CYS A 365 7.92 -14.52 2.38
C CYS A 365 7.54 -13.75 3.65
N TYR A 366 6.37 -14.06 4.21
CA TYR A 366 5.93 -13.43 5.45
C TYR A 366 4.78 -14.17 6.15
N SER A 367 4.63 -13.90 7.44
CA SER A 367 3.66 -14.55 8.31
C SER A 367 3.28 -13.67 9.49
N HIS A 368 2.14 -13.96 10.13
CA HIS A 368 1.80 -13.31 11.39
C HIS A 368 2.56 -13.93 12.56
N TRP A 369 2.87 -13.14 13.58
CA TRP A 369 3.41 -13.64 14.83
C TRP A 369 2.32 -14.26 15.72
N GLY A 370 2.25 -15.60 15.71
CA GLY A 370 1.28 -16.40 16.49
C GLY A 370 -0.13 -16.46 15.89
N MET A 371 -1.10 -16.95 16.67
CA MET A 371 -2.52 -16.96 16.31
C MET A 371 -3.13 -15.57 16.51
N THR A 372 -3.52 -14.91 15.42
CA THR A 372 -4.20 -13.60 15.44
C THR A 372 -5.73 -13.73 15.38
N GLY A 373 -6.23 -14.92 15.03
CA GLY A 373 -7.66 -15.23 14.92
C GLY A 373 -8.20 -15.03 13.50
N GLY A 374 -9.26 -15.77 13.17
CA GLY A 374 -9.82 -15.75 11.81
C GLY A 374 -8.89 -16.38 10.77
N VAL A 375 -9.01 -15.90 9.53
CA VAL A 375 -8.13 -16.33 8.43
C VAL A 375 -6.84 -15.51 8.49
N GLN A 376 -5.71 -16.14 8.75
CA GLN A 376 -4.42 -15.44 8.77
C GLN A 376 -3.54 -15.91 7.59
N PRO A 377 -3.04 -15.02 6.74
CA PRO A 377 -2.20 -15.41 5.61
C PRO A 377 -0.80 -15.84 6.05
N VAL A 378 -0.22 -16.77 5.30
CA VAL A 378 1.22 -17.06 5.27
C VAL A 378 1.63 -16.99 3.81
N SER A 379 2.46 -16.01 3.46
CA SER A 379 2.95 -15.81 2.09
C SER A 379 4.19 -16.65 1.86
N LEU A 380 4.14 -17.49 0.83
CA LEU A 380 5.27 -18.20 0.26
C LEU A 380 5.31 -17.86 -1.22
N GLY A 381 5.77 -16.66 -1.52
CA GLY A 381 5.92 -16.12 -2.86
C GLY A 381 7.12 -16.69 -3.63
N ASP A 382 7.51 -15.99 -4.68
CA ASP A 382 8.72 -16.34 -5.44
C ASP A 382 9.98 -16.21 -4.57
N GLY A 383 10.85 -17.22 -4.61
CA GLY A 383 12.05 -17.31 -3.78
C GLY A 383 11.84 -17.92 -2.38
N CYS A 384 10.60 -18.25 -1.97
CA CYS A 384 10.30 -18.80 -0.65
C CYS A 384 10.25 -20.34 -0.59
N GLN A 385 10.63 -21.04 -1.66
CA GLN A 385 10.30 -22.47 -1.82
C GLN A 385 11.30 -23.43 -1.15
N ASP A 386 12.43 -22.93 -0.64
CA ASP A 386 13.37 -23.76 0.10
C ASP A 386 12.81 -24.17 1.48
N GLN A 387 13.34 -25.26 2.04
CA GLN A 387 12.82 -25.80 3.29
C GLN A 387 13.07 -24.89 4.50
N GLY A 388 14.18 -24.15 4.52
CA GLY A 388 14.51 -23.25 5.62
C GLY A 388 13.48 -22.12 5.72
N THR A 389 13.25 -21.43 4.60
CA THR A 389 12.31 -20.32 4.49
C THR A 389 10.87 -20.73 4.77
N ILE A 390 10.40 -21.86 4.25
CA ILE A 390 9.04 -22.35 4.57
C ILE A 390 8.90 -22.59 6.08
N ILE A 391 9.89 -23.23 6.72
CA ILE A 391 9.82 -23.49 8.15
C ILE A 391 9.89 -22.20 8.96
N HIS A 392 10.72 -21.24 8.55
CA HIS A 392 10.83 -19.91 9.14
C HIS A 392 9.45 -19.22 9.23
N GLU A 393 8.72 -19.16 8.11
CA GLU A 393 7.38 -18.55 8.07
C GLU A 393 6.35 -19.30 8.94
N LEU A 394 6.45 -20.62 8.99
CA LEU A 394 5.62 -21.43 9.88
C LEU A 394 5.98 -21.20 11.36
N MET A 395 7.24 -20.92 11.69
CA MET A 395 7.67 -20.60 13.05
C MET A 395 7.14 -19.25 13.52
N HIS A 396 7.06 -18.24 12.65
CA HIS A 396 6.32 -17.01 12.96
C HIS A 396 4.86 -17.31 13.29
N ALA A 397 4.17 -18.09 12.44
CA ALA A 397 2.77 -18.46 12.67
C ALA A 397 2.58 -19.24 13.98
N ILE A 398 3.54 -20.06 14.38
CA ILE A 398 3.53 -20.78 15.67
C ILE A 398 3.69 -19.81 16.85
N GLY A 399 4.46 -18.73 16.70
CA GLY A 399 4.62 -17.69 17.71
C GLY A 399 6.05 -17.31 18.04
N PHE A 400 7.00 -17.48 17.11
CA PHE A 400 8.38 -17.06 17.30
C PHE A 400 8.70 -15.74 16.59
N ASP A 401 9.52 -14.93 17.26
CA ASP A 401 10.12 -13.69 16.72
C ASP A 401 11.63 -13.97 16.48
N HIS A 402 12.33 -13.02 15.87
CA HIS A 402 13.72 -13.24 15.49
C HIS A 402 14.72 -13.25 16.65
N GLU A 403 15.76 -14.05 16.47
CA GLU A 403 16.85 -14.25 17.44
C GLU A 403 17.75 -13.00 17.55
N GLN A 404 18.04 -12.30 16.45
CA GLN A 404 18.89 -11.08 16.47
C GLN A 404 18.23 -9.89 17.15
N ASN A 405 16.94 -9.96 17.45
CA ASN A 405 16.18 -8.89 18.10
C ASN A 405 16.04 -9.12 19.61
N ARG A 406 16.55 -10.23 20.16
CA ARG A 406 16.48 -10.50 21.61
C ARG A 406 17.05 -9.36 22.46
N SER A 407 16.44 -9.15 23.63
CA SER A 407 16.90 -8.17 24.64
C SER A 407 18.35 -8.34 25.10
N ASP A 408 18.90 -9.55 25.02
CA ASP A 408 20.29 -9.92 25.34
C ASP A 408 21.21 -10.04 24.11
N ARG A 409 20.73 -9.76 22.88
CA ARG A 409 21.49 -10.03 21.64
C ARG A 409 22.85 -9.34 21.56
N ASP A 410 23.00 -8.17 22.18
CA ASP A 410 24.25 -7.41 22.18
C ASP A 410 25.38 -8.13 22.94
N ASP A 411 25.10 -9.16 23.75
CA ASP A 411 26.13 -10.01 24.36
C ASP A 411 26.72 -11.02 23.35
N TYR A 412 26.03 -11.25 22.23
CA TYR A 412 26.31 -12.32 21.28
C TYR A 412 26.66 -11.83 19.86
N LEU A 413 26.12 -10.67 19.46
CA LEU A 413 26.27 -10.09 18.13
C LEU A 413 26.90 -8.69 18.19
N ASP A 414 27.70 -8.38 17.18
CA ASP A 414 28.02 -7.01 16.77
C ASP A 414 27.08 -6.61 15.63
N ILE A 415 26.39 -5.47 15.73
CA ILE A 415 25.56 -4.90 14.64
C ILE A 415 26.28 -3.68 14.05
N PHE A 416 26.44 -3.66 12.73
CA PHE A 416 27.08 -2.60 11.97
C PHE A 416 26.02 -1.70 11.33
N TYR A 417 25.46 -0.79 12.13
CA TYR A 417 24.36 0.10 11.72
C TYR A 417 24.69 0.95 10.49
N GLU A 418 25.97 1.28 10.28
CA GLU A 418 26.48 2.00 9.12
C GLU A 418 26.40 1.21 7.80
N ASN A 419 26.28 -0.13 7.88
CA ASN A 419 26.17 -1.01 6.72
C ASN A 419 24.72 -1.42 6.42
N ILE A 420 23.79 -1.11 7.33
CA ILE A 420 22.37 -1.38 7.15
C ILE A 420 21.79 -0.29 6.25
N ASP A 421 20.97 -0.69 5.29
CA ASP A 421 20.16 0.26 4.52
C ASP A 421 19.32 1.10 5.50
N ARG A 422 19.35 2.43 5.31
CA ARG A 422 18.77 3.39 6.25
C ARG A 422 17.28 3.16 6.48
N ASP A 423 16.59 2.63 5.47
CA ASP A 423 15.17 2.30 5.52
C ASP A 423 14.86 1.10 6.45
N PHE A 424 15.87 0.32 6.84
CA PHE A 424 15.71 -0.97 7.54
C PHE A 424 16.48 -1.04 8.87
N VAL A 425 16.91 0.11 9.41
CA VAL A 425 17.58 0.18 10.71
C VAL A 425 16.66 -0.30 11.84
N ASP A 426 15.35 -0.12 11.68
CA ASP A 426 14.33 -0.54 12.63
C ASP A 426 14.19 -2.07 12.73
N GLN A 427 14.51 -2.80 11.65
CA GLN A 427 14.52 -4.27 11.60
C GLN A 427 15.54 -4.87 12.60
N PHE A 428 16.56 -4.09 12.99
CA PHE A 428 17.60 -4.49 13.96
C PHE A 428 17.35 -3.93 15.36
N GLN A 429 16.19 -3.32 15.61
CA GLN A 429 15.87 -2.79 16.93
C GLN A 429 15.64 -3.91 17.94
N LYS A 430 16.31 -3.76 19.08
CA LYS A 430 16.26 -4.72 20.17
C LYS A 430 14.90 -4.69 20.89
N LEU A 431 14.36 -5.87 21.18
CA LEU A 431 13.24 -6.05 22.08
C LEU A 431 13.64 -5.65 23.51
N LYS A 432 12.72 -5.01 24.23
CA LYS A 432 12.92 -4.75 25.67
C LYS A 432 12.80 -6.07 26.46
N PRO A 433 13.40 -6.20 27.65
CA PRO A 433 13.37 -7.46 28.42
C PRO A 433 11.98 -8.03 28.75
N HIS A 434 10.93 -7.20 28.78
CA HIS A 434 9.55 -7.65 29.01
C HIS A 434 8.80 -8.03 27.72
N GLN A 435 9.39 -7.75 26.55
CA GLN A 435 8.81 -7.98 25.23
C GLN A 435 9.23 -9.34 24.65
N ASN A 436 10.19 -10.02 25.29
CA ASN A 436 10.64 -11.33 24.86
C ASN A 436 10.79 -12.29 26.05
N ARG A 437 10.63 -13.59 25.76
CA ARG A 437 10.87 -14.66 26.72
C ARG A 437 12.15 -15.40 26.35
N LEU A 438 13.20 -15.21 27.15
CA LEU A 438 14.46 -15.92 26.98
C LEU A 438 14.30 -17.36 27.48
N ILE A 439 13.85 -18.27 26.62
CA ILE A 439 13.61 -19.69 26.95
C ILE A 439 14.94 -20.42 27.19
N ASN A 440 15.95 -20.15 26.36
CA ASN A 440 17.28 -20.72 26.46
C ASN A 440 18.35 -19.72 25.98
N LYS A 441 19.61 -20.16 25.95
CA LYS A 441 20.75 -19.35 25.50
C LYS A 441 20.56 -18.90 24.06
N PHE A 442 21.29 -17.85 23.68
CA PHE A 442 21.33 -17.36 22.31
C PHE A 442 21.79 -18.46 21.35
N ASP A 443 21.12 -18.58 20.23
CA ASP A 443 21.32 -19.65 19.26
C ASP A 443 21.75 -19.10 17.89
N TYR A 444 23.06 -19.20 17.61
CA TYR A 444 23.65 -18.75 16.35
C TYR A 444 23.20 -19.57 15.12
N GLU A 445 22.61 -20.75 15.34
CA GLU A 445 22.15 -21.65 14.27
C GLU A 445 20.63 -21.61 14.12
N SER A 446 19.93 -20.73 14.87
CA SER A 446 18.48 -20.62 14.79
C SER A 446 18.04 -20.28 13.36
N ILE A 447 16.98 -20.93 12.90
CA ILE A 447 16.32 -20.56 11.64
C ILE A 447 15.67 -19.18 11.72
N MET A 448 15.39 -18.68 12.93
CA MET A 448 14.88 -17.32 13.20
C MET A 448 15.99 -16.29 13.37
N LEU A 449 17.24 -16.62 13.02
CA LEU A 449 18.34 -15.67 13.00
C LEU A 449 18.63 -15.26 11.56
N TYR A 450 18.70 -13.97 11.28
CA TYR A 450 19.13 -13.47 9.96
C TYR A 450 20.58 -13.82 9.61
N GLY A 451 20.89 -13.77 8.31
CA GLY A 451 22.26 -13.86 7.80
C GLY A 451 23.08 -12.59 7.98
N ASP A 452 24.40 -12.70 7.88
CA ASP A 452 25.29 -11.58 8.21
C ASP A 452 25.19 -10.38 7.26
N THR A 453 24.57 -10.52 6.10
CA THR A 453 24.34 -9.45 5.09
C THR A 453 22.89 -8.97 5.02
N ALA A 454 22.00 -9.42 5.90
CA ALA A 454 20.58 -9.05 5.85
C ALA A 454 20.39 -7.53 5.87
N PHE A 455 19.57 -6.99 4.96
CA PHE A 455 19.31 -5.55 4.79
C PHE A 455 20.55 -4.69 4.57
N SER A 456 21.57 -5.26 3.94
CA SER A 456 22.80 -4.53 3.61
C SER A 456 22.54 -3.44 2.57
N VAL A 457 23.06 -2.24 2.83
CA VAL A 457 22.94 -1.06 1.93
C VAL A 457 23.44 -1.32 0.51
N ASP A 458 24.31 -2.31 0.31
CA ASP A 458 24.84 -2.69 -1.00
C ASP A 458 24.64 -4.19 -1.32
N GLY A 459 23.95 -4.93 -0.46
CA GLY A 459 23.74 -6.37 -0.59
C GLY A 459 24.97 -7.25 -0.32
N TYR A 460 26.13 -6.68 0.03
CA TYR A 460 27.37 -7.44 0.24
C TYR A 460 28.05 -7.18 1.58
N LYS A 461 27.90 -5.97 2.13
CA LYS A 461 28.46 -5.64 3.44
C LYS A 461 27.74 -6.39 4.53
N LYS A 462 28.50 -6.82 5.52
CA LYS A 462 27.93 -7.43 6.72
C LYS A 462 27.23 -6.36 7.55
N THR A 463 25.96 -6.58 7.85
CA THR A 463 25.16 -5.78 8.79
C THR A 463 25.29 -6.30 10.21
N MET A 464 25.74 -7.55 10.39
CA MET A 464 26.03 -8.10 11.71
C MET A 464 27.11 -9.19 11.70
N ARG A 465 27.63 -9.53 12.87
CA ARG A 465 28.58 -10.64 13.05
C ARG A 465 28.46 -11.26 14.44
N ALA A 466 28.66 -12.57 14.53
CA ALA A 466 28.81 -13.25 15.81
C ALA A 466 30.09 -12.81 16.56
N LYS A 467 29.95 -12.47 17.85
CA LYS A 467 31.10 -12.22 18.75
C LYS A 467 31.89 -13.49 19.01
N LYS A 468 31.26 -14.66 18.93
CA LYS A 468 31.90 -15.96 19.06
C LYS A 468 32.78 -16.24 17.84
N ARG A 469 34.08 -16.38 18.06
CA ARG A 469 35.07 -16.63 16.99
C ARG A 469 34.75 -17.92 16.23
N GLY A 470 34.79 -17.84 14.90
CA GLY A 470 34.59 -18.98 14.00
C GLY A 470 33.13 -19.32 13.70
N VAL A 471 32.18 -18.50 14.16
CA VAL A 471 30.75 -18.63 13.83
C VAL A 471 30.41 -17.71 12.66
N TYR A 472 29.73 -18.27 11.66
CA TYR A 472 29.19 -17.56 10.50
C TYR A 472 27.66 -17.55 10.58
N LEU A 473 27.05 -16.42 10.25
CA LEU A 473 25.59 -16.27 10.24
C LEU A 473 25.12 -16.48 8.80
N LEU A 474 24.58 -17.66 8.52
CA LEU A 474 24.05 -18.00 7.20
C LEU A 474 22.71 -17.30 6.95
N ASP A 475 22.29 -17.22 5.70
CA ASP A 475 20.92 -16.81 5.39
C ASP A 475 19.92 -17.92 5.70
N THR A 476 18.64 -17.55 5.86
CA THR A 476 17.55 -18.48 6.21
C THR A 476 17.42 -19.63 5.21
N TYR A 477 17.61 -19.37 3.91
CA TYR A 477 17.49 -20.38 2.86
C TYR A 477 18.61 -21.44 2.89
N ASP A 478 19.72 -21.16 3.59
CA ASP A 478 20.85 -22.09 3.80
C ASP A 478 20.79 -22.82 5.14
N LYS A 479 19.70 -22.66 5.90
CA LYS A 479 19.52 -23.22 7.24
C LYS A 479 18.41 -24.27 7.29
N MET A 480 18.48 -25.06 8.36
CA MET A 480 17.36 -25.83 8.88
C MET A 480 17.20 -25.48 10.36
N PRO A 481 16.01 -25.68 10.96
CA PRO A 481 15.81 -25.38 12.38
C PRO A 481 16.80 -26.10 13.27
N SER A 482 17.32 -25.39 14.25
CA SER A 482 18.24 -25.93 15.22
C SER A 482 17.51 -26.82 16.24
N LYS A 483 18.28 -27.53 17.08
CA LYS A 483 17.71 -28.23 18.24
C LYS A 483 17.07 -27.25 19.24
N SER A 484 17.58 -26.03 19.32
CA SER A 484 17.07 -24.99 20.20
C SER A 484 15.73 -24.46 19.68
N ASP A 485 15.55 -24.31 18.38
CA ASP A 485 14.25 -23.93 17.78
C ASP A 485 13.14 -24.93 18.16
N MET A 486 13.40 -26.23 17.97
CA MET A 486 12.42 -27.28 18.32
C MET A 486 12.17 -27.34 19.83
N TYR A 487 13.23 -27.21 20.64
CA TYR A 487 13.09 -27.14 22.11
C TYR A 487 12.19 -25.99 22.54
N ARG A 488 12.31 -24.82 21.90
CA ARG A 488 11.48 -23.66 22.21
C ARG A 488 10.02 -23.87 21.84
N ILE A 489 9.72 -24.51 20.70
CA ILE A 489 8.35 -24.90 20.37
C ILE A 489 7.79 -25.83 21.46
N ASN A 490 8.53 -26.87 21.84
CA ASN A 490 8.11 -27.83 22.85
C ASN A 490 7.87 -27.17 24.20
N TRP A 491 8.76 -26.26 24.59
CA TRP A 491 8.62 -25.46 25.80
C TRP A 491 7.40 -24.52 25.71
N LEU A 492 7.17 -23.89 24.55
CA LEU A 492 6.06 -22.98 24.34
C LEU A 492 4.71 -23.71 24.29
N TYR A 493 4.65 -24.97 23.89
CA TYR A 493 3.39 -25.71 23.79
C TYR A 493 3.22 -26.80 24.84
N ASP A 494 4.14 -26.83 25.82
CA ASP A 494 4.12 -27.79 26.92
C ASP A 494 4.05 -29.25 26.40
N CYS A 495 4.82 -29.55 25.35
CA CYS A 495 4.87 -30.86 24.73
C CYS A 495 5.50 -31.90 25.67
N GLU A 496 4.85 -33.07 25.78
CA GLU A 496 5.26 -34.18 26.66
C GLU A 496 6.45 -34.99 26.15
#